data_AF-A0A2T5JFU4-F1
#
_entry.id   AF-A0A2T5JFU4-F1
#
_cell.length_a   1.000
_cell.length_b   1.000
_cell.length_c   1.000
_cell.angle_alpha   90.00
_cell.angle_beta   90.00
_cell.angle_gamma   90.00
#
_symmetry.space_group_name_H-M   'P 1'
#
loop_
_entity.id
_entity.type
_entity.pdbx_description
1 polymer ?
#
loop_
_entity_poly.entity_id
_entity_poly.type
_entity_poly.pdbx_seq_one_letter_code
_entity_poly.pdbx_strand_id
1 'polypeptide(L)'
;MLLKSTYCLFSILFMLTVGAHAQSSENSVIYDGKGVDSLKMGTLTSLDVKQMLGNDFIATNHSDYSIELFYPKLGMAFYRKYGPDTGKIFCMSFRKDYLGKTSRGFKMSSMTVQDILRLYGKANWTYLERDSAVYASYEEAGIYFAIKPRGIPPAKFNAEKPDAALVKARNDYFMNLYYNDQVEEITIGVPGTDF
;
A
#
# COMPACT_ATOMS: atom_id res chain seq x y z
N MET A 1 3.66 -32.04 -69.66
CA MET A 1 4.74 -31.22 -69.09
C MET A 1 4.22 -30.63 -67.78
N LEU A 2 4.59 -31.24 -66.65
CA LEU A 2 4.16 -30.83 -65.31
C LEU A 2 5.02 -29.66 -64.83
N LEU A 3 4.41 -28.56 -64.36
CA LEU A 3 5.08 -27.63 -63.46
C LEU A 3 4.38 -27.64 -62.09
N LYS A 4 5.11 -28.13 -61.10
CA LYS A 4 4.87 -27.97 -59.66
C LYS A 4 5.65 -26.74 -59.18
N SER A 5 5.06 -25.90 -58.33
CA SER A 5 5.77 -25.04 -57.36
C SER A 5 4.73 -24.37 -56.44
N THR A 6 4.32 -24.97 -55.32
CA THR A 6 4.93 -24.91 -53.99
C THR A 6 5.11 -23.47 -53.46
N TYR A 7 4.04 -22.88 -52.92
CA TYR A 7 4.13 -21.68 -52.08
C TYR A 7 4.28 -22.11 -50.61
N CYS A 8 5.47 -21.87 -50.05
CA CYS A 8 5.76 -22.01 -48.62
C CYS A 8 4.94 -21.01 -47.81
N LEU A 9 4.02 -21.50 -46.98
CA LEU A 9 3.48 -20.73 -45.85
C LEU A 9 4.61 -20.43 -44.85
N PHE A 10 5.09 -19.19 -44.83
CA PHE A 10 5.90 -18.66 -43.74
C PHE A 10 4.97 -18.22 -42.60
N SER A 11 4.44 -19.18 -41.83
CA SER A 11 3.84 -18.89 -40.53
C SER A 11 4.96 -18.71 -39.51
N ILE A 12 5.47 -17.48 -39.40
CA ILE A 12 6.36 -17.09 -38.30
C ILE A 12 5.51 -17.03 -37.03
N LEU A 13 5.46 -18.17 -36.33
CA LEU A 13 4.93 -18.29 -34.98
C LEU A 13 5.89 -17.58 -34.03
N PHE A 14 5.69 -16.27 -33.84
CA PHE A 14 6.40 -15.48 -32.84
C PHE A 14 5.83 -15.87 -31.46
N MET A 15 6.32 -16.98 -30.88
CA MET A 15 6.11 -17.29 -29.47
C MET A 15 6.88 -16.24 -28.66
N LEU A 16 6.23 -15.11 -28.40
CA LEU A 16 6.59 -14.20 -27.32
C LEU A 16 6.41 -14.97 -26.01
N THR A 17 7.47 -15.66 -25.61
CA THR A 17 7.66 -16.09 -24.24
C THR A 17 7.80 -14.82 -23.41
N VAL A 18 6.67 -14.31 -22.91
CA VAL A 18 6.66 -13.30 -21.86
C VAL A 18 7.21 -14.01 -20.62
N GLY A 19 8.52 -14.01 -20.49
CA GLY A 19 9.18 -14.46 -19.28
C GLY A 19 8.72 -13.56 -18.15
N ALA A 20 7.84 -14.07 -17.29
CA ALA A 20 7.47 -13.41 -16.05
C ALA A 20 8.72 -13.30 -15.18
N HIS A 21 9.50 -12.23 -15.36
CA HIS A 21 10.50 -11.84 -14.39
C HIS A 21 9.74 -11.52 -13.11
N ALA A 22 9.89 -12.37 -12.11
CA ALA A 22 9.43 -12.05 -10.76
C ALA A 22 10.19 -10.78 -10.33
N GLN A 23 9.51 -9.64 -10.38
CA GLN A 23 10.06 -8.37 -9.94
C GLN A 23 10.29 -8.45 -8.44
N SER A 24 11.55 -8.53 -8.01
CA SER A 24 11.91 -8.51 -6.59
C SER A 24 11.71 -7.09 -6.05
N SER A 25 11.03 -6.98 -4.89
CA SER A 25 10.82 -5.71 -4.20
C SER A 25 12.00 -5.29 -3.32
N GLU A 26 13.09 -6.06 -3.24
CA GLU A 26 14.22 -5.83 -2.32
C GLU A 26 14.90 -4.45 -2.49
N ASN A 27 14.85 -3.88 -3.70
CA ASN A 27 15.43 -2.58 -4.00
C ASN A 27 14.40 -1.47 -4.16
N SER A 28 13.11 -1.79 -4.03
CA SER A 28 12.04 -0.84 -4.23
C SER A 28 11.98 0.20 -3.10
N VAL A 29 11.64 1.44 -3.49
CA VAL A 29 11.57 2.57 -2.56
C VAL A 29 10.16 3.15 -2.53
N ILE A 30 9.54 3.12 -1.36
CA ILE A 30 8.25 3.75 -1.07
C ILE A 30 8.51 5.24 -0.79
N TYR A 31 7.92 6.11 -1.61
CA TYR A 31 7.95 7.56 -1.42
C TYR A 31 6.64 8.03 -0.82
N ASP A 32 6.73 8.61 0.38
CA ASP A 32 5.61 9.13 1.18
C ASP A 32 4.66 9.96 0.29
N GLY A 33 3.40 9.53 0.22
CA GLY A 33 2.33 10.14 -0.58
C GLY A 33 2.54 10.22 -2.10
N LYS A 34 3.63 9.67 -2.63
CA LYS A 34 4.04 9.82 -4.04
C LYS A 34 4.00 8.53 -4.84
N GLY A 35 4.20 7.38 -4.20
CA GLY A 35 4.15 6.08 -4.87
C GLY A 35 5.37 5.21 -4.58
N VAL A 36 5.65 4.27 -5.47
CA VAL A 36 6.77 3.32 -5.36
C VAL A 36 7.37 3.07 -6.73
N ASP A 37 8.69 3.18 -6.84
CA ASP A 37 9.43 3.03 -8.10
C ASP A 37 8.79 3.85 -9.25
N SER A 38 8.32 3.18 -10.32
CA SER A 38 7.63 3.79 -11.46
C SER A 38 6.13 4.02 -11.24
N LEU A 39 5.54 3.45 -10.20
CA LEU A 39 4.11 3.52 -9.87
C LEU A 39 3.85 4.80 -9.07
N LYS A 40 3.32 5.85 -9.73
CA LYS A 40 3.13 7.18 -9.14
C LYS A 40 1.67 7.46 -8.75
N MET A 41 1.45 7.88 -7.51
CA MET A 41 0.14 8.31 -7.01
C MET A 41 -0.45 9.46 -7.84
N GLY A 42 -1.78 9.57 -7.86
CA GLY A 42 -2.52 10.65 -8.53
C GLY A 42 -2.76 10.42 -10.03
N THR A 43 -1.88 9.68 -10.72
CA THR A 43 -2.05 9.33 -12.13
C THR A 43 -2.21 7.83 -12.38
N LEU A 44 -1.77 6.99 -11.45
CA LEU A 44 -1.79 5.53 -11.62
C LEU A 44 -3.21 4.98 -11.73
N THR A 45 -3.42 4.07 -12.67
CA THR A 45 -4.66 3.33 -12.84
C THR A 45 -4.48 1.83 -12.57
N SER A 46 -5.59 1.14 -12.33
CA SER A 46 -5.60 -0.32 -12.22
C SER A 46 -5.14 -1.04 -13.50
N LEU A 47 -5.26 -0.41 -14.68
CA LEU A 47 -4.71 -0.95 -15.92
C LEU A 47 -3.18 -0.88 -15.92
N ASP A 48 -2.62 0.26 -15.51
CA ASP A 48 -1.16 0.44 -15.41
C ASP A 48 -0.54 -0.57 -14.44
N VAL A 49 -1.17 -0.76 -13.27
CA VAL A 49 -0.74 -1.75 -12.27
C VAL A 49 -0.68 -3.16 -12.87
N LYS A 50 -1.72 -3.57 -13.60
CA LYS A 50 -1.76 -4.90 -14.24
C LYS A 50 -0.75 -5.04 -15.36
N GLN A 51 -0.48 -3.97 -16.12
CA GLN A 51 0.54 -3.97 -17.16
C GLN A 51 1.95 -4.11 -16.58
N MET A 52 2.22 -3.47 -15.45
CA MET A 52 3.54 -3.48 -14.82
C MET A 52 3.78 -4.72 -13.95
N LEU A 53 2.79 -5.17 -13.18
CA LEU A 53 2.94 -6.24 -12.20
C LEU A 53 2.30 -7.58 -12.63
N GLY A 54 1.57 -7.58 -13.74
CA GLY A 54 0.84 -8.74 -14.24
C GLY A 54 -0.53 -8.96 -13.57
N ASN A 55 -1.11 -10.12 -13.84
CA ASN A 55 -2.46 -10.50 -13.41
C ASN A 55 -2.50 -11.46 -12.21
N ASP A 56 -1.35 -11.72 -11.56
CA ASP A 56 -1.26 -12.60 -10.37
C ASP A 56 -1.63 -11.83 -9.09
N PHE A 57 -2.89 -11.40 -9.01
CA PHE A 57 -3.44 -10.66 -7.87
C PHE A 57 -4.78 -11.26 -7.41
N ILE A 58 -5.11 -11.00 -6.15
CA ILE A 58 -6.41 -11.29 -5.54
C ILE A 58 -7.22 -10.00 -5.54
N ALA A 59 -8.41 -10.03 -6.13
CA ALA A 59 -9.35 -8.92 -6.07
C ALA A 59 -10.25 -9.06 -4.84
N THR A 60 -10.42 -8.01 -4.06
CA THR A 60 -11.37 -7.99 -2.93
C THR A 60 -12.22 -6.72 -2.99
N ASN A 61 -13.54 -6.89 -2.92
CA ASN A 61 -14.47 -5.77 -2.86
C ASN A 61 -14.64 -5.34 -1.40
N HIS A 62 -14.33 -4.08 -1.10
CA HIS A 62 -14.53 -3.47 0.21
C HIS A 62 -15.85 -2.71 0.21
N SER A 63 -16.94 -3.47 0.36
CA SER A 63 -18.32 -2.96 0.27
C SER A 63 -18.54 -2.23 -1.06
N ASP A 64 -19.33 -1.16 -1.05
CA ASP A 64 -19.59 -0.31 -2.23
C ASP A 64 -18.58 0.85 -2.35
N TYR A 65 -17.47 0.79 -1.61
CA TYR A 65 -16.48 1.88 -1.56
C TYR A 65 -15.32 1.66 -2.51
N SER A 66 -14.64 0.52 -2.43
CA SER A 66 -13.42 0.27 -3.20
C SER A 66 -13.18 -1.18 -3.58
N ILE A 67 -12.25 -1.37 -4.50
CA ILE A 67 -11.71 -2.68 -4.89
C ILE A 67 -10.21 -2.67 -4.59
N GLU A 68 -9.77 -3.67 -3.84
CA GLU A 68 -8.36 -4.00 -3.60
C GLU A 68 -7.84 -4.94 -4.68
N LEU A 69 -6.64 -4.67 -5.18
CA LEU A 69 -5.85 -5.55 -6.02
C LEU A 69 -4.61 -5.96 -5.21
N PHE A 70 -4.66 -7.09 -4.53
CA PHE A 70 -3.57 -7.57 -3.66
C PHE A 70 -2.64 -8.50 -4.43
N TYR A 71 -1.34 -8.21 -4.43
CA TYR A 71 -0.27 -9.00 -5.05
C TYR A 71 0.51 -9.75 -3.95
N PRO A 72 0.14 -11.00 -3.61
CA PRO A 72 0.64 -11.67 -2.40
C PRO A 72 2.14 -11.92 -2.44
N LYS A 73 2.69 -12.24 -3.62
CA LYS A 73 4.14 -12.46 -3.81
C LYS A 73 4.97 -11.20 -3.60
N LEU A 74 4.34 -10.03 -3.74
CA LEU A 74 5.00 -8.75 -3.58
C LEU A 74 4.74 -8.15 -2.20
N GLY A 75 3.69 -8.54 -1.49
CA GLY A 75 3.26 -7.88 -0.26
C GLY A 75 2.66 -6.49 -0.50
N MET A 76 2.06 -6.26 -1.67
CA MET A 76 1.52 -4.96 -2.09
C MET A 76 0.02 -5.04 -2.38
N ALA A 77 -0.73 -4.00 -2.03
CA ALA A 77 -2.12 -3.84 -2.45
C ALA A 77 -2.35 -2.47 -3.10
N PHE A 78 -3.28 -2.42 -4.04
CA PHE A 78 -3.69 -1.19 -4.73
C PHE A 78 -5.20 -1.03 -4.63
N TYR A 79 -5.67 0.15 -4.23
CA TYR A 79 -7.09 0.40 -4.03
C TYR A 79 -7.62 1.41 -5.05
N ARG A 80 -8.76 1.09 -5.66
CA ARG A 80 -9.53 2.00 -6.54
C ARG A 80 -10.95 2.17 -6.02
N LYS A 81 -11.52 3.38 -6.09
CA LYS A 81 -12.92 3.63 -5.68
C LYS A 81 -13.91 3.16 -6.75
N TYR A 82 -15.15 2.88 -6.36
CA TYR A 82 -16.28 2.79 -7.30
C TYR A 82 -16.70 4.19 -7.81
N GLY A 83 -17.34 4.29 -8.98
CA GLY A 83 -17.81 5.57 -9.57
C GLY A 83 -17.14 6.02 -10.89
N PRO A 84 -17.35 7.28 -11.32
CA PRO A 84 -16.92 7.76 -12.65
C PRO A 84 -15.40 7.90 -12.81
N ASP A 85 -14.64 8.03 -11.72
CA ASP A 85 -13.16 8.06 -11.71
C ASP A 85 -12.53 6.66 -11.48
N THR A 86 -13.29 5.58 -11.74
CA THR A 86 -13.05 4.17 -11.33
C THR A 86 -11.74 3.51 -11.73
N GLY A 87 -10.97 4.14 -12.62
CA GLY A 87 -9.68 3.60 -13.05
C GLY A 87 -8.55 3.87 -12.06
N LYS A 88 -8.62 4.98 -11.33
CA LYS A 88 -7.47 5.52 -10.60
C LYS A 88 -7.25 4.82 -9.26
N ILE A 89 -5.99 4.56 -8.97
CA ILE A 89 -5.53 4.10 -7.66
C ILE A 89 -5.49 5.31 -6.72
N PHE A 90 -6.21 5.22 -5.60
CA PHE A 90 -6.26 6.29 -4.59
C PHE A 90 -5.32 6.03 -3.41
N CYS A 91 -4.99 4.77 -3.13
CA CYS A 91 -3.88 4.41 -2.23
C CYS A 91 -3.21 3.10 -2.61
N MET A 92 -1.98 2.94 -2.10
CA MET A 92 -1.21 1.70 -2.14
C MET A 92 -0.89 1.28 -0.71
N SER A 93 -0.97 -0.01 -0.40
CA SER A 93 -0.51 -0.55 0.87
C SER A 93 0.62 -1.56 0.68
N PHE A 94 1.48 -1.66 1.69
CA PHE A 94 2.66 -2.49 1.74
C PHE A 94 2.66 -3.24 3.06
N ARG A 95 2.47 -4.55 3.01
CA ARG A 95 2.42 -5.41 4.19
C ARG A 95 3.83 -5.69 4.72
N LYS A 96 3.93 -6.16 5.95
CA LYS A 96 5.22 -6.43 6.62
C LYS A 96 6.17 -7.38 5.87
N ASP A 97 5.65 -8.21 4.98
CA ASP A 97 6.43 -9.11 4.13
C ASP A 97 6.97 -8.44 2.86
N TYR A 98 6.60 -7.19 2.60
CA TYR A 98 7.22 -6.35 1.56
C TYR A 98 8.72 -6.16 1.85
N LEU A 99 9.57 -6.47 0.88
CA LEU A 99 11.03 -6.45 1.06
C LEU A 99 11.67 -5.08 0.82
N GLY A 100 10.91 -4.12 0.30
CA GLY A 100 11.40 -2.78 0.01
C GLY A 100 11.54 -1.90 1.26
N LYS A 101 11.87 -0.64 1.03
CA LYS A 101 12.13 0.34 2.08
C LYS A 101 11.42 1.67 1.82
N THR A 102 11.23 2.46 2.86
CA THR A 102 10.78 3.85 2.70
C THR A 102 11.90 4.73 2.15
N SER A 103 11.52 5.88 1.59
CA SER A 103 12.42 6.94 1.14
C SER A 103 13.35 7.46 2.25
N ARG A 104 12.97 7.20 3.51
CA ARG A 104 13.75 7.50 4.72
C ARG A 104 14.68 6.35 5.15
N GLY A 105 14.82 5.31 4.34
CA GLY A 105 15.84 4.27 4.48
C GLY A 105 15.44 3.05 5.32
N PHE A 106 14.18 2.94 5.74
CA PHE A 106 13.74 1.85 6.61
C PHE A 106 13.08 0.71 5.86
N LYS A 107 13.57 -0.50 6.11
CA LYS A 107 12.99 -1.73 5.58
C LYS A 107 11.66 -2.01 6.26
N MET A 108 10.65 -2.36 5.47
CA MET A 108 9.31 -2.62 5.96
C MET A 108 9.29 -3.80 6.97
N SER A 109 10.00 -4.88 6.66
CA SER A 109 10.06 -6.10 7.48
C SER A 109 10.66 -5.94 8.88
N SER A 110 11.33 -4.83 9.17
CA SER A 110 11.94 -4.55 10.48
C SER A 110 11.50 -3.23 11.08
N MET A 111 10.51 -2.55 10.50
CA MET A 111 10.08 -1.24 10.98
C MET A 111 9.29 -1.39 12.29
N THR A 112 9.66 -0.57 13.28
CA THR A 112 8.95 -0.48 14.56
C THR A 112 8.23 0.86 14.71
N VAL A 113 7.32 0.95 15.68
CA VAL A 113 6.71 2.23 16.07
C VAL A 113 7.75 3.26 16.48
N GLN A 114 8.77 2.86 17.26
CA GLN A 114 9.90 3.73 17.61
C GLN A 114 10.55 4.36 16.37
N ASP A 115 10.75 3.58 15.31
CA ASP A 115 11.35 4.06 14.07
C ASP A 115 10.47 5.09 13.36
N ILE A 116 9.17 4.82 13.28
CA ILE A 116 8.20 5.75 12.70
C ILE A 116 8.31 7.11 13.40
N LEU A 117 8.31 7.11 14.74
CA LEU A 117 8.29 8.35 15.51
C LEU A 117 9.60 9.12 15.41
N ARG A 118 10.72 8.39 15.33
CA ARG A 118 12.03 9.00 15.08
C ARG A 118 12.09 9.69 13.71
N LEU A 119 11.42 9.12 12.72
CA LEU A 119 11.44 9.60 11.33
C LEU A 119 10.42 10.71 11.04
N TYR A 120 9.21 10.55 11.56
CA TYR A 120 8.05 11.37 11.21
C TYR A 120 7.57 12.26 12.36
N GLY A 121 8.06 12.03 13.58
CA GLY A 121 7.68 12.79 14.76
C GLY A 121 6.39 12.29 15.39
N LYS A 122 5.54 13.22 15.83
CA LYS A 122 4.31 12.90 16.55
C LYS A 122 3.22 12.47 15.57
N ALA A 123 2.64 11.29 15.80
CA ALA A 123 1.53 10.77 15.00
C ALA A 123 0.15 11.27 15.46
N ASN A 124 -0.79 11.26 14.52
CA ASN A 124 -2.21 11.24 14.82
C ASN A 124 -2.66 9.78 14.97
N TRP A 125 -3.05 9.41 16.18
CA TRP A 125 -3.42 8.03 16.50
C TRP A 125 -4.93 7.80 16.38
N THR A 126 -5.31 6.74 15.69
CA THR A 126 -6.70 6.31 15.52
C THR A 126 -6.81 4.80 15.70
N TYR A 127 -7.84 4.33 16.40
CA TYR A 127 -8.20 2.91 16.42
C TYR A 127 -9.44 2.70 15.57
N LEU A 128 -9.35 1.79 14.60
CA LEU A 128 -10.49 1.42 13.77
C LEU A 128 -10.93 0.01 14.16
N GLU A 129 -12.10 -0.08 14.78
CA GLU A 129 -12.68 -1.35 15.23
C GLU A 129 -12.95 -2.30 14.08
N ARG A 130 -13.47 -1.77 12.96
CA ARG A 130 -13.71 -2.53 11.72
C ARG A 130 -12.47 -3.29 11.25
N ASP A 131 -11.33 -2.65 11.32
CA ASP A 131 -10.07 -3.19 10.79
C ASP A 131 -9.28 -3.93 11.88
N SER A 132 -9.75 -3.85 13.14
CA SER A 132 -9.03 -4.33 14.32
C SER A 132 -7.57 -3.88 14.26
N ALA A 133 -7.37 -2.57 14.03
CA ALA A 133 -6.05 -1.97 13.79
C ALA A 133 -5.91 -0.61 14.48
N VAL A 134 -4.68 -0.31 14.88
CA VAL A 134 -4.25 1.02 15.33
C VAL A 134 -3.47 1.67 14.22
N TYR A 135 -3.82 2.90 13.87
CA TYR A 135 -3.16 3.69 12.86
C TYR A 135 -2.39 4.86 13.48
N ALA A 136 -1.15 5.02 13.05
CA ALA A 136 -0.40 6.26 13.18
C ALA A 136 -0.43 7.00 11.83
N SER A 137 -1.10 8.15 11.75
CA SER A 137 -1.24 8.93 10.52
C SER A 137 -0.35 10.17 10.48
N TYR A 138 0.12 10.47 9.26
CA TYR A 138 0.85 11.67 8.88
C TYR A 138 0.24 12.23 7.60
N GLU A 139 -0.93 12.86 7.73
CA GLU A 139 -1.79 13.30 6.61
C GLU A 139 -1.06 14.21 5.60
N GLU A 140 -0.25 15.15 6.09
CA GLU A 140 0.54 16.06 5.25
C GLU A 140 1.59 15.33 4.40
N ALA A 141 2.06 14.18 4.88
CA ALA A 141 3.00 13.32 4.17
C ALA A 141 2.29 12.25 3.31
N GLY A 142 0.97 12.09 3.45
CA GLY A 142 0.22 11.06 2.74
C GLY A 142 0.67 9.64 3.07
N ILE A 143 0.93 9.37 4.36
CA ILE A 143 1.37 8.06 4.84
C ILE A 143 0.72 7.68 6.19
N TYR A 144 0.33 6.42 6.30
CA TYR A 144 -0.26 5.79 7.47
C TYR A 144 0.48 4.50 7.80
N PHE A 145 0.53 4.17 9.08
CA PHE A 145 1.14 2.94 9.58
C PHE A 145 0.14 2.17 10.40
N ALA A 146 -0.19 0.94 9.99
CA ALA A 146 -1.07 0.05 10.72
C ALA A 146 -0.25 -0.81 11.69
N ILE A 147 -0.75 -0.92 12.92
CA ILE A 147 -0.15 -1.67 14.02
C ILE A 147 -1.21 -2.59 14.60
N LYS A 148 -0.82 -3.83 14.91
CA LYS A 148 -1.71 -4.81 15.51
C LYS A 148 -2.15 -4.36 16.92
N PRO A 149 -3.45 -4.29 17.23
CA PRO A 149 -3.91 -3.87 18.54
C PRO A 149 -3.65 -4.94 19.60
N ARG A 150 -3.43 -4.50 20.85
CA ARG A 150 -3.38 -5.37 22.04
C ARG A 150 -4.72 -5.39 22.81
N GLY A 151 -5.72 -4.70 22.28
CA GLY A 151 -7.03 -4.52 22.89
C GLY A 151 -7.72 -3.28 22.34
N ILE A 152 -8.94 -3.02 22.82
CA ILE A 152 -9.72 -1.84 22.48
C ILE A 152 -9.22 -0.67 23.34
N PRO A 153 -8.75 0.45 22.75
CA PRO A 153 -8.34 1.61 23.52
C PRO A 153 -9.51 2.25 24.28
N PRO A 154 -9.25 3.04 25.34
CA PRO A 154 -10.28 3.81 26.02
C PRO A 154 -11.12 4.65 25.04
N ALA A 155 -12.45 4.54 25.13
CA ALA A 155 -13.39 5.18 24.19
C ALA A 155 -13.18 6.68 24.01
N LYS A 156 -12.68 7.38 25.05
CA LYS A 156 -12.31 8.80 24.98
C LYS A 156 -11.30 9.12 23.87
N PHE A 157 -10.45 8.17 23.47
CA PHE A 157 -9.47 8.37 22.40
C PHE A 157 -10.07 8.38 20.99
N ASN A 158 -11.35 8.00 20.86
CA ASN A 158 -12.11 8.05 19.61
C ASN A 158 -12.91 9.36 19.44
N ALA A 159 -12.69 10.36 20.30
CA ALA A 159 -13.34 11.65 20.13
C ALA A 159 -12.96 12.30 18.79
N GLU A 160 -13.95 12.73 18.00
CA GLU A 160 -13.73 13.36 16.68
C GLU A 160 -12.93 14.66 16.76
N LYS A 161 -13.07 15.40 17.86
CA LYS A 161 -12.41 16.69 18.11
C LYS A 161 -11.74 16.68 19.48
N PRO A 162 -10.63 15.95 19.64
CA PRO A 162 -9.96 15.86 20.91
C PRO A 162 -9.27 17.20 21.23
N ASP A 163 -9.40 17.67 22.47
CA ASP A 163 -8.59 18.80 22.93
C ASP A 163 -7.09 18.44 23.04
N ALA A 164 -6.25 19.44 23.26
CA ALA A 164 -4.80 19.25 23.34
C ALA A 164 -4.37 18.27 24.44
N ALA A 165 -5.08 18.24 25.58
CA ALA A 165 -4.77 17.35 26.69
C ALA A 165 -5.10 15.89 26.34
N LEU A 166 -6.22 15.66 25.67
CA LEU A 166 -6.62 14.36 25.17
C LEU A 166 -5.69 13.87 24.05
N VAL A 167 -5.27 14.75 23.13
CA VAL A 167 -4.26 14.41 22.11
C VAL A 167 -2.95 13.97 22.77
N LYS A 168 -2.50 14.67 23.83
CA LYS A 168 -1.31 14.28 24.58
C LYS A 168 -1.50 12.93 25.27
N ALA A 169 -2.57 12.75 26.03
CA ALA A 169 -2.86 11.50 26.73
C ALA A 169 -3.00 10.31 25.77
N ARG A 170 -3.59 10.54 24.59
CA ARG A 170 -3.70 9.56 23.51
C ARG A 170 -2.32 9.14 23.01
N ASN A 171 -1.46 10.11 22.70
CA ASN A 171 -0.09 9.83 22.29
C ASN A 171 0.64 9.04 23.37
N ASP A 172 0.65 9.51 24.63
CA ASP A 172 1.34 8.83 25.73
C ASP A 172 0.85 7.38 25.90
N TYR A 173 -0.46 7.12 25.72
CA TYR A 173 -1.04 5.78 25.77
C TYR A 173 -0.50 4.86 24.67
N PHE A 174 -0.61 5.29 23.40
CA PHE A 174 -0.17 4.46 22.27
C PHE A 174 1.35 4.28 22.28
N MET A 175 2.09 5.31 22.67
CA MET A 175 3.54 5.26 22.86
C MET A 175 3.94 4.18 23.86
N ASN A 176 3.36 4.19 25.06
CA ASN A 176 3.72 3.23 26.09
C ASN A 176 3.36 1.79 25.72
N LEU A 177 2.27 1.62 24.96
CA LEU A 177 1.76 0.30 24.65
C LEU A 177 2.43 -0.36 23.44
N TYR A 178 2.78 0.42 22.42
CA TYR A 178 3.20 -0.08 21.11
C TYR A 178 4.63 0.29 20.71
N TYR A 179 5.42 0.95 21.57
CA TYR A 179 6.74 1.50 21.21
C TYR A 179 7.65 0.54 20.42
N ASN A 180 7.71 -0.72 20.85
CA ASN A 180 8.56 -1.75 20.27
C ASN A 180 7.82 -2.66 19.27
N ASP A 181 6.55 -2.39 18.99
CA ASP A 181 5.75 -3.21 18.10
C ASP A 181 6.14 -2.94 16.65
N GLN A 182 6.10 -4.00 15.86
CA GLN A 182 6.35 -3.94 14.43
C GLN A 182 5.16 -3.32 13.70
N VAL A 183 5.46 -2.64 12.61
CA VAL A 183 4.45 -2.16 11.67
C VAL A 183 3.94 -3.35 10.85
N GLU A 184 2.62 -3.49 10.78
CA GLU A 184 1.98 -4.54 9.98
C GLU A 184 1.78 -4.12 8.53
N GLU A 185 1.48 -2.83 8.31
CA GLU A 185 1.24 -2.27 6.98
C GLU A 185 1.63 -0.79 6.92
N ILE A 186 2.19 -0.37 5.79
CA ILE A 186 2.31 1.04 5.39
C ILE A 186 1.28 1.31 4.30
N THR A 187 0.53 2.40 4.41
CA THR A 187 -0.38 2.85 3.36
C THR A 187 -0.01 4.26 2.93
N ILE A 188 0.13 4.48 1.62
CA ILE A 188 0.39 5.79 1.03
C ILE A 188 -0.72 6.18 0.07
N GLY A 189 -0.89 7.49 -0.09
CA GLY A 189 -1.90 8.07 -0.98
C GLY A 189 -1.67 9.56 -1.12
N VAL A 190 -2.45 10.21 -1.98
CA VAL A 190 -2.22 11.63 -2.29
C VAL A 190 -2.46 12.47 -1.03
N PRO A 191 -1.51 13.31 -0.59
CA PRO A 191 -1.71 14.17 0.59
C PRO A 191 -2.97 15.03 0.47
N GLY A 192 -3.70 15.17 1.58
CA GLY A 192 -4.96 15.90 1.62
C GLY A 192 -6.16 15.17 0.98
N THR A 193 -6.04 13.86 0.72
CA THR A 193 -7.16 13.02 0.31
C THR A 193 -7.46 11.98 1.37
N ASP A 194 -8.73 11.59 1.49
CA ASP A 194 -9.13 10.47 2.35
C ASP A 194 -8.83 9.16 1.63
N PHE A 195 -7.99 8.31 2.26
CA PHE A 195 -7.65 7.00 1.76
C PHE A 195 -7.33 5.98 2.84
#